data_AF-A0A954XBD0-F1
#
_entry.id   AF-A0A954XBD0-F1
#
_cell.length_a   1.000
_cell.length_b   1.000
_cell.length_c   1.000
_cell.angle_alpha   90.00
_cell.angle_beta   90.00
_cell.angle_gamma   90.00
#
_symmetry.space_group_name_H-M   'P 1'
#
loop_
_entity.id
_entity.type
_entity.pdbx_description
1 polymer ?
#
loop_
_entity_poly.entity_id
_entity_poly.type
_entity_poly.pdbx_seq_one_letter_code
_entity_poly.pdbx_strand_id
1 'polypeptide(L)'
;MAEQRVPLKYRVPDVQRLAWAQPIVAALGGELPKTQTEIYAREALLLHEMQATEVVIQAIRLGEIAIATTPTETYALTGLKLKLHSPNAQTMVLDLANGGDGYIPPPEQHVLGGYNTWPARSAGLEVMAEPKIVQTALTLLETVCGSPRRNYRQTDGPGVAKLMEQKPLAYWRMDELQGTLARCLVGNGPDAAYEDRIAFFLAGPESNYFNGVDEINRAVHFAGGRMRVPANRLPANYSVQMWIWNGMPNNGRDIAGWFYSRGIDASATARSEQVGVGGAAAHPGKLIAQATDGAIHAGRTELDRWKWYRVTIERTDNQLAVLLGDQSEPEIRMSVQPVALPADAEVFFGGSTDNRFNW
;
A
#
# COMPACT_ATOMS: atom_id res chain seq x y z
N MET A 1 -30.90 6.38 15.46
CA MET A 1 -30.28 5.12 14.98
C MET A 1 -30.83 4.84 13.59
N ALA A 2 -30.02 4.26 12.72
CA ALA A 2 -30.43 3.78 11.40
C ALA A 2 -29.70 2.46 11.11
N GLU A 3 -30.33 1.56 10.36
CA GLU A 3 -29.75 0.29 9.94
C GLU A 3 -30.05 -0.02 8.49
N GLN A 4 -29.22 -0.88 7.90
CA GLN A 4 -29.42 -1.39 6.56
C GLN A 4 -28.95 -2.83 6.46
N ARG A 5 -29.77 -3.66 5.82
CA ARG A 5 -29.44 -5.04 5.40
C ARG A 5 -28.81 -5.00 4.01
N VAL A 6 -27.66 -5.65 3.86
CA VAL A 6 -26.88 -5.64 2.62
C VAL A 6 -26.64 -7.08 2.15
N PRO A 7 -27.19 -7.48 0.99
CA PRO A 7 -26.87 -8.77 0.41
C PRO A 7 -25.44 -8.77 -0.14
N LEU A 8 -24.65 -9.76 0.26
CA LEU A 8 -23.27 -9.95 -0.18
C LEU A 8 -23.05 -11.37 -0.67
N LYS A 9 -22.22 -11.53 -1.70
CA LYS A 9 -21.84 -12.86 -2.20
C LYS A 9 -20.67 -13.42 -1.41
N TYR A 10 -20.59 -14.74 -1.34
CA TYR A 10 -19.36 -15.43 -0.96
C TYR A 10 -18.44 -15.62 -2.17
N ARG A 11 -17.14 -15.71 -1.93
CA ARG A 11 -16.13 -16.15 -2.90
C ARG A 11 -16.22 -17.66 -3.07
N VAL A 12 -17.16 -18.07 -3.94
CA VAL A 12 -17.40 -19.48 -4.23
C VAL A 12 -16.26 -20.08 -5.06
N PRO A 13 -15.92 -21.37 -4.86
CA PRO A 13 -14.90 -22.05 -5.66
C PRO A 13 -15.32 -22.17 -7.13
N ASP A 14 -14.33 -22.15 -8.03
CA ASP A 14 -14.52 -22.52 -9.43
C ASP A 14 -14.65 -24.05 -9.60
N VAL A 15 -14.88 -24.50 -10.84
CA VAL A 15 -15.05 -25.92 -11.18
C VAL A 15 -13.83 -26.75 -10.78
N GLN A 16 -12.62 -26.21 -10.96
CA GLN A 16 -11.38 -26.92 -10.64
C GLN A 16 -11.22 -27.10 -9.12
N ARG A 17 -11.49 -26.05 -8.36
CA ARG A 17 -11.41 -26.05 -6.90
C ARG A 17 -12.48 -26.96 -6.29
N LEU A 18 -13.69 -27.01 -6.87
CA LEU A 18 -14.73 -27.96 -6.47
C LEU A 18 -14.32 -29.41 -6.73
N ALA A 19 -13.84 -29.72 -7.94
CA ALA A 19 -13.41 -31.07 -8.30
C ALA A 19 -12.24 -31.55 -7.43
N TRP A 20 -11.35 -30.65 -7.01
CA TRP A 20 -10.29 -30.94 -6.04
C TRP A 20 -10.82 -31.19 -4.63
N ALA A 21 -11.78 -30.38 -4.16
CA ALA A 21 -12.28 -30.43 -2.79
C ALA A 21 -13.14 -31.67 -2.50
N GLN A 22 -13.98 -32.07 -3.46
CA GLN A 22 -14.94 -33.18 -3.31
C GLN A 22 -14.32 -34.50 -2.83
N PRO A 23 -13.28 -35.08 -3.48
CA PRO A 23 -12.70 -36.34 -3.04
C PRO A 23 -12.03 -36.25 -1.67
N ILE A 24 -11.46 -35.08 -1.32
CA ILE A 24 -10.83 -34.85 -0.01
C ILE A 24 -11.89 -34.89 1.09
N VAL A 25 -13.00 -34.16 0.91
CA VAL A 25 -14.08 -34.14 1.90
C VAL A 25 -14.80 -35.48 1.98
N ALA A 26 -14.97 -36.20 0.86
CA ALA A 26 -15.53 -37.54 0.87
C ALA A 26 -14.68 -38.52 1.69
N ALA A 27 -13.35 -38.45 1.57
CA ALA A 27 -12.42 -39.28 2.32
C ALA A 27 -12.42 -39.00 3.84
N LEU A 28 -12.82 -37.80 4.28
CA LEU A 28 -13.00 -37.50 5.71
C LEU A 28 -14.12 -38.33 6.34
N GLY A 29 -15.11 -38.79 5.57
CA GLY A 29 -16.17 -39.68 6.08
C GLY A 29 -16.98 -39.10 7.26
N GLY A 30 -17.02 -37.77 7.41
CA GLY A 30 -17.67 -37.08 8.54
C GLY A 30 -16.76 -36.71 9.71
N GLU A 31 -15.49 -37.14 9.70
CA GLU A 31 -14.49 -36.71 10.66
C GLU A 31 -14.15 -35.21 10.53
N LEU A 32 -13.66 -34.61 11.62
CA LEU A 32 -13.18 -33.23 11.58
C LEU A 32 -11.87 -33.13 10.78
N PRO A 33 -11.70 -32.09 9.96
CA PRO A 33 -10.46 -31.87 9.23
C PRO A 33 -9.30 -31.61 10.21
N LYS A 34 -8.13 -32.18 9.92
CA LYS A 34 -6.92 -32.11 10.76
C LYS A 34 -5.79 -31.34 10.08
N THR A 35 -5.83 -31.25 8.76
CA THR A 35 -4.83 -30.56 7.95
C THR A 35 -5.41 -29.32 7.28
N GLN A 36 -4.54 -28.37 6.93
CA GLN A 36 -4.92 -27.17 6.19
C GLN A 36 -5.62 -27.52 4.86
N THR A 37 -5.12 -28.53 4.16
CA THR A 37 -5.70 -29.05 2.92
C THR A 37 -7.15 -29.50 3.12
N GLU A 38 -7.43 -30.30 4.15
CA GLU A 38 -8.77 -30.78 4.48
C GLU A 38 -9.70 -29.63 4.89
N ILE A 39 -9.19 -28.67 5.69
CA ILE A 39 -9.94 -27.48 6.09
C ILE A 39 -10.42 -26.72 4.84
N TYR A 40 -9.51 -26.35 3.93
CA TYR A 40 -9.88 -25.54 2.78
C TYR A 40 -10.62 -26.31 1.67
N ALA A 41 -10.54 -27.65 1.65
CA ALA A 41 -11.43 -28.47 0.84
C ALA A 41 -12.87 -28.41 1.38
N ARG A 42 -13.04 -28.56 2.70
CA ARG A 42 -14.36 -28.46 3.34
C ARG A 42 -14.95 -27.07 3.18
N GLU A 43 -14.16 -26.02 3.42
CA GLU A 43 -14.62 -24.64 3.28
C GLU A 43 -15.04 -24.30 1.84
N ALA A 44 -14.38 -24.86 0.81
CA ALA A 44 -14.81 -24.69 -0.57
C ALA A 44 -16.23 -25.24 -0.82
N LEU A 45 -16.54 -26.44 -0.32
CA LEU A 45 -17.88 -27.02 -0.47
C LEU A 45 -18.94 -26.22 0.30
N LEU A 46 -18.62 -25.76 1.51
CA LEU A 46 -19.54 -24.95 2.32
C LEU A 46 -19.85 -23.60 1.67
N LEU A 47 -18.85 -22.88 1.17
CA LEU A 47 -19.08 -21.62 0.46
C LEU A 47 -19.88 -21.84 -0.83
N HIS A 48 -19.64 -22.95 -1.54
CA HIS A 48 -20.44 -23.32 -2.70
C HIS A 48 -21.90 -23.63 -2.36
N GLU A 49 -22.19 -24.22 -1.20
CA GLU A 49 -23.57 -24.42 -0.76
C GLU A 49 -24.23 -23.09 -0.35
N MET A 50 -23.51 -22.26 0.40
CA MET A 50 -24.05 -21.01 0.96
C MET A 50 -24.30 -19.93 -0.09
N GLN A 51 -23.42 -19.79 -1.10
CA GLN A 51 -23.47 -18.82 -2.22
C GLN A 51 -23.43 -17.33 -1.84
N ALA A 52 -24.29 -16.89 -0.92
CA ALA A 52 -24.46 -15.51 -0.48
C ALA A 52 -24.98 -15.44 0.96
N THR A 53 -24.94 -14.25 1.54
CA THR A 53 -25.49 -13.92 2.85
C THR A 53 -26.07 -12.51 2.84
N GLU A 54 -26.78 -12.15 3.90
CA GLU A 54 -27.22 -10.79 4.16
C GLU A 54 -26.60 -10.31 5.47
N VAL A 55 -25.88 -9.20 5.42
CA VAL A 55 -25.22 -8.62 6.60
C VAL A 55 -25.96 -7.39 7.08
N VAL A 56 -25.91 -7.12 8.39
CA VAL A 56 -26.58 -5.96 9.02
C VAL A 56 -25.56 -4.90 9.40
N ILE A 57 -25.76 -3.69 8.91
CA ILE A 57 -24.91 -2.53 9.21
C ILE A 57 -25.79 -1.49 9.90
N GLN A 58 -25.29 -0.90 10.98
CA GLN A 58 -26.03 0.04 11.81
C GLN A 58 -25.17 1.26 12.14
N ALA A 59 -25.81 2.42 12.25
CA ALA A 59 -25.22 3.60 12.86
C ALA A 59 -26.12 4.14 13.98
N ILE A 60 -25.48 4.58 15.06
CA ILE A 60 -26.13 5.14 16.23
C ILE A 60 -25.46 6.48 16.53
N ARG A 61 -26.26 7.49 16.87
CA ARG A 61 -25.77 8.76 17.41
C ARG A 61 -26.27 8.91 18.84
N LEU A 62 -25.35 9.22 19.76
CA LEU A 62 -25.60 9.51 21.16
C LEU A 62 -24.96 10.87 21.49
N GLY A 63 -25.75 11.94 21.41
CA GLY A 63 -25.23 13.30 21.53
C GLY A 63 -24.16 13.59 20.46
N GLU A 64 -22.93 13.87 20.89
CA GLU A 64 -21.79 14.16 20.01
C GLU A 64 -21.04 12.91 19.54
N ILE A 65 -21.34 11.74 20.12
CA ILE A 65 -20.70 10.47 19.77
C ILE A 65 -21.50 9.79 18.67
N ALA A 66 -20.83 9.38 17.60
CA ALA A 66 -21.37 8.49 16.58
C ALA A 66 -20.73 7.10 16.69
N ILE A 67 -21.51 6.06 16.42
CA ILE A 67 -21.08 4.66 16.43
C ILE A 67 -21.46 4.07 15.09
N ALA A 68 -20.50 3.52 14.36
CA ALA A 68 -20.73 2.67 13.19
C ALA A 68 -20.46 1.22 13.56
N THR A 69 -21.33 0.31 13.14
CA THR A 69 -21.14 -1.13 13.34
C THR A 69 -20.70 -1.82 12.06
N THR A 70 -19.91 -2.87 12.19
CA THR A 70 -19.56 -3.77 11.09
C THR A 70 -19.81 -5.23 11.50
N PRO A 71 -20.40 -6.06 10.63
CA PRO A 71 -20.80 -7.44 10.94
C PRO A 71 -19.67 -8.46 10.82
N THR A 72 -18.42 -8.00 10.81
CA THR A 72 -17.23 -8.74 10.36
C THR A 72 -16.01 -8.35 11.20
N GLU A 73 -14.93 -9.13 11.17
CA GLU A 73 -13.63 -8.76 11.72
C GLU A 73 -12.94 -7.76 10.78
N THR A 74 -12.74 -6.52 11.23
CA THR A 74 -12.29 -5.43 10.35
C THR A 74 -10.80 -5.14 10.48
N TYR A 75 -10.19 -4.73 9.37
CA TYR A 75 -8.83 -4.20 9.39
C TYR A 75 -8.83 -2.81 10.03
N ALA A 76 -7.74 -2.45 10.70
CA ALA A 76 -7.57 -1.11 11.28
C ALA A 76 -7.81 0.01 10.25
N LEU A 77 -7.38 -0.20 9.00
CA LEU A 77 -7.61 0.74 7.89
C LEU A 77 -9.11 0.97 7.63
N THR A 78 -9.95 -0.06 7.64
CA THR A 78 -11.40 0.05 7.47
C THR A 78 -12.03 0.89 8.59
N GLY A 79 -11.62 0.66 9.84
CA GLY A 79 -12.03 1.50 10.97
C GLY A 79 -11.57 2.96 10.83
N LEU A 80 -10.35 3.19 10.32
CA LEU A 80 -9.85 4.53 10.05
C LEU A 80 -10.64 5.23 8.93
N LYS A 81 -11.00 4.54 7.84
CA LYS A 81 -11.88 5.10 6.79
C LYS A 81 -13.18 5.62 7.40
N LEU A 82 -13.83 4.82 8.25
CA LEU A 82 -15.07 5.22 8.93
C LEU A 82 -14.86 6.43 9.83
N LYS A 83 -13.83 6.41 10.69
CA LYS A 83 -13.56 7.51 11.64
C LYS A 83 -13.22 8.81 10.93
N LEU A 84 -12.33 8.77 9.94
CA LEU A 84 -11.83 9.96 9.25
C LEU A 84 -12.90 10.62 8.38
N HIS A 85 -13.79 9.82 7.79
CA HIS A 85 -14.89 10.34 6.98
C HIS A 85 -16.16 10.60 7.78
N SER A 86 -16.33 10.07 9.00
CA SER A 86 -17.54 10.31 9.80
C SER A 86 -17.86 11.81 9.95
N PRO A 87 -19.14 12.24 9.88
CA PRO A 87 -19.54 13.62 10.16
C PRO A 87 -19.15 14.09 11.58
N ASN A 88 -19.13 13.17 12.55
CA ASN A 88 -18.77 13.47 13.94
C ASN A 88 -17.29 13.15 14.22
N ALA A 89 -16.58 14.09 14.86
CA ALA A 89 -15.18 13.88 15.24
C ALA A 89 -15.03 12.72 16.25
N GLN A 90 -15.97 12.60 17.20
CA GLN A 90 -16.03 11.49 18.15
C GLN A 90 -16.79 10.32 17.55
N THR A 91 -16.08 9.47 16.80
CA THR A 91 -16.65 8.28 16.18
C THR A 91 -16.00 7.00 16.69
N MET A 92 -16.84 6.06 17.14
CA MET A 92 -16.46 4.70 17.49
C MET A 92 -16.85 3.75 16.34
N VAL A 93 -16.04 2.70 16.15
CA VAL A 93 -16.36 1.59 15.24
C VAL A 93 -16.45 0.34 16.09
N LEU A 94 -17.56 -0.38 16.00
CA LEU A 94 -17.79 -1.65 16.68
C LEU A 94 -17.86 -2.76 15.63
N ASP A 95 -16.93 -3.70 15.68
CA ASP A 95 -16.91 -4.86 14.81
C ASP A 95 -17.64 -6.05 15.44
N LEU A 96 -17.84 -7.12 14.64
CA LEU A 96 -18.63 -8.30 15.04
C LEU A 96 -20.02 -7.98 15.62
N ALA A 97 -20.63 -6.89 15.14
CA ALA A 97 -21.91 -6.40 15.63
C ALA A 97 -23.02 -6.74 14.62
N ASN A 98 -24.06 -7.44 15.10
CA ASN A 98 -25.13 -7.99 14.27
C ASN A 98 -24.65 -8.95 13.16
N GLY A 99 -23.50 -9.59 13.37
CA GLY A 99 -22.92 -10.53 12.41
C GLY A 99 -21.63 -11.17 12.92
N GLY A 100 -21.08 -12.06 12.10
CA GLY A 100 -19.85 -12.80 12.35
C GLY A 100 -19.25 -13.34 11.05
N ASP A 101 -19.37 -12.56 9.98
CA ASP A 101 -19.11 -12.99 8.59
C ASP A 101 -17.61 -13.02 8.22
N GLY A 102 -16.76 -13.20 9.23
CA GLY A 102 -15.32 -13.36 9.11
C GLY A 102 -14.56 -12.07 8.82
N TYR A 103 -13.31 -12.22 8.38
CA TYR A 103 -12.44 -11.10 7.96
C TYR A 103 -12.96 -10.41 6.71
N ILE A 104 -12.87 -9.07 6.71
CA ILE A 104 -13.10 -8.23 5.53
C ILE A 104 -11.85 -7.41 5.16
N PRO A 105 -10.85 -8.04 4.50
CA PRO A 105 -9.75 -7.27 3.94
C PRO A 105 -10.25 -6.22 2.94
N PRO A 106 -9.70 -5.00 2.94
CA PRO A 106 -9.80 -4.10 1.79
C PRO A 106 -9.37 -4.80 0.49
N PRO A 107 -9.90 -4.42 -0.68
CA PRO A 107 -9.59 -5.08 -1.96
C PRO A 107 -8.09 -5.23 -2.23
N GLU A 108 -7.32 -4.20 -1.90
CA GLU A 108 -5.88 -4.14 -2.12
C GLU A 108 -5.10 -5.11 -1.21
N GLN A 109 -5.68 -5.58 -0.11
CA GLN A 109 -5.08 -6.58 0.77
C GLN A 109 -5.22 -8.00 0.22
N HIS A 110 -6.21 -8.29 -0.63
CA HIS A 110 -6.39 -9.65 -1.18
C HIS A 110 -5.19 -10.13 -1.99
N VAL A 111 -4.53 -9.23 -2.72
CA VAL A 111 -3.35 -9.57 -3.55
C VAL A 111 -2.06 -9.74 -2.73
N LEU A 112 -2.05 -9.23 -1.49
CA LEU A 112 -0.93 -9.41 -0.55
C LEU A 112 -0.93 -10.81 0.08
N GLY A 113 -2.11 -11.45 0.15
CA GLY A 113 -2.28 -12.78 0.70
C GLY A 113 -2.47 -12.79 2.22
N GLY A 114 -2.19 -13.94 2.85
CA GLY A 114 -2.50 -14.20 4.26
C GLY A 114 -3.81 -14.98 4.45
N TYR A 115 -3.93 -15.71 5.56
CA TYR A 115 -5.04 -16.64 5.80
C TYR A 115 -6.41 -15.93 5.81
N ASN A 116 -6.44 -14.67 6.23
CA ASN A 116 -7.61 -13.79 6.21
C ASN A 116 -8.07 -13.36 4.81
N THR A 117 -7.32 -13.71 3.76
CA THR A 117 -7.70 -13.52 2.36
C THR A 117 -8.09 -14.82 1.67
N TRP A 118 -7.91 -15.98 2.30
CA TRP A 118 -8.22 -17.28 1.70
C TRP A 118 -9.71 -17.59 1.87
N PRO A 119 -10.45 -17.97 0.81
CA PRO A 119 -11.87 -18.24 0.91
C PRO A 119 -12.19 -19.35 1.94
N ALA A 120 -12.82 -18.95 3.03
CA ALA A 120 -13.41 -19.79 4.06
C ALA A 120 -14.58 -19.04 4.69
N ARG A 121 -15.47 -19.69 5.45
CA ARG A 121 -16.54 -18.97 6.17
C ARG A 121 -16.01 -17.86 7.07
N SER A 122 -14.78 -17.99 7.58
CA SER A 122 -14.06 -16.98 8.36
C SER A 122 -13.43 -15.84 7.55
N ALA A 123 -13.54 -15.83 6.21
CA ALA A 123 -13.05 -14.78 5.32
C ALA A 123 -13.75 -14.86 3.95
N GLY A 124 -15.06 -15.11 3.96
CA GLY A 124 -15.75 -15.69 2.80
C GLY A 124 -16.29 -14.67 1.83
N LEU A 125 -16.57 -13.45 2.30
CA LEU A 125 -17.26 -12.42 1.50
C LEU A 125 -16.47 -12.03 0.24
N GLU A 126 -17.20 -11.55 -0.76
CA GLU A 126 -16.65 -11.06 -2.03
C GLU A 126 -15.58 -9.96 -1.81
N VAL A 127 -14.61 -9.86 -2.73
CA VAL A 127 -13.48 -8.91 -2.63
C VAL A 127 -13.94 -7.46 -2.40
N MET A 128 -15.08 -7.09 -2.96
CA MET A 128 -15.67 -5.74 -2.84
C MET A 128 -16.61 -5.58 -1.64
N ALA A 129 -16.61 -6.51 -0.68
CA ALA A 129 -17.45 -6.43 0.51
C ALA A 129 -17.06 -5.25 1.42
N GLU A 130 -15.76 -5.03 1.68
CA GLU A 130 -15.31 -3.94 2.56
C GLU A 130 -15.75 -2.55 2.04
N PRO A 131 -15.57 -2.20 0.75
CA PRO A 131 -16.06 -0.91 0.25
C PRO A 131 -17.58 -0.74 0.35
N LYS A 132 -18.35 -1.83 0.13
CA LYS A 132 -19.82 -1.79 0.28
C LYS A 132 -20.23 -1.55 1.73
N ILE A 133 -19.55 -2.21 2.68
CA ILE A 133 -19.80 -2.05 4.12
C ILE A 133 -19.43 -0.63 4.56
N VAL A 134 -18.24 -0.14 4.20
CA VAL A 134 -17.79 1.22 4.52
C VAL A 134 -18.74 2.26 3.97
N GLN A 135 -19.13 2.14 2.69
CA GLN A 135 -20.04 3.10 2.07
C GLN A 135 -21.40 3.12 2.77
N THR A 136 -21.95 1.94 3.10
CA THR A 136 -23.23 1.83 3.80
C THR A 136 -23.15 2.45 5.20
N ALA A 137 -22.12 2.11 5.97
CA ALA A 137 -21.90 2.67 7.30
C ALA A 137 -21.75 4.20 7.27
N LEU A 138 -21.01 4.75 6.31
CA LEU A 138 -20.89 6.21 6.16
C LEU A 138 -22.22 6.88 5.81
N THR A 139 -23.04 6.27 4.93
CA THR A 139 -24.39 6.79 4.62
C THR A 139 -25.30 6.77 5.85
N LEU A 140 -25.23 5.71 6.65
CA LEU A 140 -25.98 5.62 7.90
C LEU A 140 -25.50 6.65 8.93
N LEU A 141 -24.18 6.89 9.02
CA LEU A 141 -23.59 7.95 9.85
C LEU A 141 -24.11 9.33 9.42
N GLU A 142 -24.09 9.65 8.12
CA GLU A 142 -24.66 10.90 7.58
C GLU A 142 -26.12 11.05 7.97
N THR A 143 -26.89 9.97 7.90
CA THR A 143 -28.31 9.95 8.26
C THR A 143 -28.53 10.25 9.74
N VAL A 144 -27.83 9.55 10.65
CA VAL A 144 -28.03 9.74 12.10
C VAL A 144 -27.41 11.03 12.63
N CYS A 145 -26.40 11.56 11.93
CA CYS A 145 -25.76 12.83 12.27
C CYS A 145 -26.46 14.05 11.66
N GLY A 146 -27.21 13.87 10.58
CA GLY A 146 -27.91 14.97 9.89
C GLY A 146 -26.96 15.93 9.17
N SER A 147 -25.75 15.47 8.83
CA SER A 147 -24.70 16.26 8.17
C SER A 147 -23.86 15.37 7.25
N PRO A 148 -23.28 15.93 6.18
CA PRO A 148 -22.47 15.16 5.24
C PRO A 148 -21.18 14.66 5.88
N ARG A 149 -20.66 13.55 5.34
CA ARG A 149 -19.35 13.00 5.73
C ARG A 149 -18.23 14.01 5.46
N ARG A 150 -17.16 13.93 6.23
CA ARG A 150 -15.94 14.73 6.02
C ARG A 150 -15.17 14.22 4.81
N ASN A 151 -14.58 15.15 4.06
CA ASN A 151 -13.55 14.80 3.08
C ASN A 151 -12.19 14.84 3.77
N TYR A 152 -11.72 13.70 4.25
CA TYR A 152 -10.42 13.63 4.92
C TYR A 152 -9.29 13.98 3.95
N ARG A 153 -8.41 14.87 4.41
CA ARG A 153 -7.09 15.15 3.85
C ARG A 153 -6.16 15.34 5.04
N GLN A 154 -4.98 14.75 4.99
CA GLN A 154 -4.00 14.98 6.04
C GLN A 154 -3.59 16.46 6.10
N THR A 155 -3.43 17.00 7.30
CA THR A 155 -3.04 18.40 7.47
C THR A 155 -1.61 18.64 7.00
N ASP A 156 -1.35 19.84 6.50
CA ASP A 156 -0.02 20.27 6.05
C ASP A 156 0.77 20.82 7.25
N GLY A 157 1.91 20.20 7.57
CA GLY A 157 2.85 20.72 8.56
C GLY A 157 3.81 21.78 7.98
N PRO A 158 4.67 22.39 8.81
CA PRO A 158 5.65 23.41 8.37
C PRO A 158 6.57 22.94 7.24
N GLY A 159 6.89 21.65 7.21
CA GLY A 159 7.73 21.05 6.18
C GLY A 159 7.07 20.99 4.81
N VAL A 160 5.75 20.81 4.76
CA VAL A 160 4.98 20.89 3.51
C VAL A 160 5.04 22.31 2.96
N ALA A 161 4.80 23.33 3.80
CA ALA A 161 4.88 24.72 3.37
C ALA A 161 6.28 25.07 2.82
N LYS A 162 7.34 24.71 3.56
CA LYS A 162 8.73 24.94 3.13
C LYS A 162 9.10 24.19 1.85
N LEU A 163 8.56 22.99 1.65
CA LEU A 163 8.75 22.25 0.40
C LEU A 163 8.07 22.99 -0.76
N MET A 164 6.82 23.43 -0.58
CA MET A 164 6.07 24.11 -1.64
C MET A 164 6.67 25.46 -2.04
N GLU A 165 7.33 26.16 -1.12
CA GLU A 165 8.12 27.38 -1.43
C GLU A 165 9.25 27.14 -2.44
N GLN A 166 9.79 25.91 -2.49
CA GLN A 166 10.82 25.51 -3.45
C GLN A 166 10.26 25.24 -4.85
N LYS A 167 8.93 25.29 -5.02
CA LYS A 167 8.22 25.05 -6.28
C LYS A 167 8.62 23.70 -6.91
N PRO A 168 8.45 22.58 -6.19
CA PRO A 168 8.80 21.27 -6.71
C PRO A 168 7.96 20.94 -7.96
N LEU A 169 8.51 20.08 -8.83
CA LEU A 169 7.77 19.59 -10.00
C LEU A 169 6.58 18.70 -9.61
N ALA A 170 6.75 17.92 -8.55
CA ALA A 170 5.73 17.04 -7.99
C ALA A 170 5.95 16.86 -6.50
N TYR A 171 4.86 16.62 -5.77
CA TYR A 171 4.90 16.22 -4.36
C TYR A 171 3.77 15.24 -4.08
N TRP A 172 4.13 13.97 -3.82
CA TRP A 172 3.20 12.91 -3.43
C TRP A 172 3.37 12.65 -1.94
N ARG A 173 2.29 12.85 -1.17
CA ARG A 173 2.29 12.53 0.27
C ARG A 173 2.18 11.04 0.53
N MET A 174 1.57 10.29 -0.40
CA MET A 174 1.30 8.85 -0.26
C MET A 174 0.43 8.56 0.98
N ASP A 175 -0.55 9.42 1.24
CA ASP A 175 -1.48 9.36 2.37
C ASP A 175 -2.88 8.86 1.96
N GLU A 176 -3.00 8.23 0.78
CA GLU A 176 -4.25 7.66 0.30
C GLU A 176 -4.70 6.49 1.18
N LEU A 177 -6.01 6.40 1.43
CA LEU A 177 -6.65 5.29 2.15
C LEU A 177 -6.91 4.06 1.26
N GLN A 178 -6.90 4.25 -0.06
CA GLN A 178 -7.22 3.28 -1.10
C GLN A 178 -7.03 3.91 -2.49
N GLY A 179 -7.08 3.08 -3.54
CA GLY A 179 -7.14 3.53 -4.93
C GLY A 179 -5.86 3.26 -5.72
N THR A 180 -5.79 3.83 -6.92
CA THR A 180 -4.79 3.51 -7.94
C THR A 180 -3.84 4.66 -8.28
N LEU A 181 -4.00 5.82 -7.63
CA LEU A 181 -3.21 7.02 -7.90
C LEU A 181 -2.64 7.59 -6.62
N ALA A 182 -1.36 7.94 -6.62
CA ALA A 182 -0.76 8.84 -5.66
C ALA A 182 -1.01 10.27 -6.15
N ARG A 183 -1.76 11.05 -5.37
CA ARG A 183 -2.15 12.41 -5.78
C ARG A 183 -0.99 13.38 -5.62
N CYS A 184 -0.76 14.18 -6.65
CA CYS A 184 0.21 15.24 -6.60
C CYS A 184 -0.40 16.49 -5.97
N LEU A 185 0.25 17.05 -4.94
CA LEU A 185 -0.19 18.29 -4.31
C LEU A 185 0.28 19.56 -5.04
N VAL A 186 1.13 19.41 -6.05
CA VAL A 186 1.51 20.51 -6.94
C VAL A 186 0.40 20.65 -7.99
N GLY A 187 -0.23 21.82 -8.10
CA GLY A 187 -1.46 22.00 -8.90
C GLY A 187 -1.37 21.63 -10.40
N ASN A 188 -0.16 21.62 -10.98
CA ASN A 188 0.11 21.16 -12.36
C ASN A 188 1.05 19.94 -12.41
N GLY A 189 1.38 19.36 -11.26
CA GLY A 189 2.24 18.19 -11.17
C GLY A 189 1.51 16.93 -11.59
N PRO A 190 2.23 15.90 -12.08
CA PRO A 190 1.62 14.65 -12.47
C PRO A 190 1.22 13.82 -11.25
N ASP A 191 -0.02 13.33 -11.22
CA ASP A 191 -0.36 12.17 -10.39
C ASP A 191 0.51 10.97 -10.81
N ALA A 192 0.81 10.09 -9.86
CA ALA A 192 1.54 8.87 -10.12
C ALA A 192 0.61 7.66 -10.04
N ALA A 193 0.82 6.65 -10.87
CA ALA A 193 0.01 5.44 -10.87
C ALA A 193 0.59 4.40 -9.91
N TYR A 194 -0.23 3.88 -9.00
CA TYR A 194 0.11 2.70 -8.22
C TYR A 194 -0.14 1.43 -9.03
N GLU A 195 0.79 0.50 -8.94
CA GLU A 195 0.55 -0.91 -9.29
C GLU A 195 -0.19 -1.61 -8.13
N ASP A 196 -0.56 -2.87 -8.35
CA ASP A 196 -1.04 -3.74 -7.28
C ASP A 196 0.05 -3.99 -6.22
N ARG A 197 -0.34 -4.58 -5.09
CA ARG A 197 0.55 -4.92 -3.96
C ARG A 197 1.12 -3.71 -3.23
N ILE A 198 0.24 -2.77 -2.92
CA ILE A 198 0.51 -1.59 -2.09
C ILE A 198 -0.33 -1.69 -0.82
N ALA A 199 0.32 -1.56 0.34
CA ALA A 199 -0.36 -1.40 1.61
C ALA A 199 -0.48 0.09 1.94
N PHE A 200 -1.72 0.57 2.05
CA PHE A 200 -2.04 1.98 2.20
C PHE A 200 -2.07 2.45 3.65
N PHE A 201 -1.84 3.75 3.82
CA PHE A 201 -2.15 4.49 5.04
C PHE A 201 -1.44 4.02 6.33
N LEU A 202 -0.23 3.48 6.18
CA LEU A 202 0.62 3.10 7.31
C LEU A 202 1.28 4.32 7.95
N ALA A 203 1.89 4.13 9.11
CA ALA A 203 2.66 5.18 9.77
C ALA A 203 3.94 5.47 8.97
N GLY A 204 4.12 6.73 8.60
CA GLY A 204 5.33 7.28 7.99
C GLY A 204 6.34 7.76 9.04
N PRO A 205 7.35 8.56 8.61
CA PRO A 205 8.29 9.21 9.52
C PRO A 205 7.56 10.08 10.55
N GLU A 206 7.82 9.85 11.84
CA GLU A 206 7.21 10.59 12.95
C GLU A 206 7.81 12.00 13.07
N SER A 207 7.00 13.03 12.84
CA SER A 207 7.34 14.42 13.15
C SER A 207 6.16 15.35 12.88
N ASN A 208 5.89 16.31 13.76
CA ASN A 208 4.98 17.45 13.51
C ASN A 208 5.50 18.39 12.40
N TYR A 209 6.65 18.07 11.79
CA TYR A 209 7.13 18.74 10.59
C TYR A 209 6.28 18.44 9.36
N PHE A 210 5.71 17.23 9.25
CA PHE A 210 4.94 16.81 8.06
C PHE A 210 3.46 17.15 8.15
N ASN A 211 2.91 17.17 9.36
CA ASN A 211 1.48 17.27 9.64
C ASN A 211 1.20 17.87 11.03
N GLY A 212 -0.08 18.05 11.36
CA GLY A 212 -0.55 18.62 12.63
C GLY A 212 -0.18 17.80 13.87
N VAL A 213 -0.23 18.46 15.03
CA VAL A 213 0.33 18.02 16.34
C VAL A 213 -0.24 16.69 16.88
N ASP A 214 -1.40 16.25 16.41
CA ASP A 214 -2.07 15.01 16.83
C ASP A 214 -2.39 14.07 15.66
N GLU A 215 -1.68 14.23 14.54
CA GLU A 215 -1.85 13.38 13.36
C GLU A 215 -0.63 12.46 13.17
N ILE A 216 -0.90 11.22 12.76
CA ILE A 216 0.15 10.30 12.31
C ILE A 216 0.47 10.62 10.85
N ASN A 217 1.71 10.97 10.54
CA ASN A 217 2.17 11.14 9.16
C ASN A 217 1.97 9.81 8.41
N ARG A 218 1.40 9.84 7.21
CA ARG A 218 1.01 8.61 6.51
C ARG A 218 1.98 8.29 5.39
N ALA A 219 2.11 7.01 5.10
CA ALA A 219 2.92 6.51 4.00
C ALA A 219 2.27 5.24 3.42
N VAL A 220 2.68 4.90 2.21
CA VAL A 220 2.45 3.57 1.64
C VAL A 220 3.62 2.65 1.92
N HIS A 221 3.33 1.35 1.96
CA HIS A 221 4.34 0.29 1.93
C HIS A 221 4.20 -0.47 0.62
N PHE A 222 5.27 -0.45 -0.17
CA PHE A 222 5.40 -1.26 -1.37
C PHE A 222 5.68 -2.70 -0.95
N ALA A 223 4.83 -3.64 -1.40
CA ALA A 223 4.90 -5.08 -1.07
C ALA A 223 4.98 -5.94 -2.35
N GLY A 224 5.84 -5.51 -3.26
CA GLY A 224 6.13 -6.06 -4.58
C GLY A 224 5.69 -5.11 -5.71
N GLY A 225 4.80 -4.18 -5.40
CA GLY A 225 4.29 -3.17 -6.33
C GLY A 225 5.20 -1.96 -6.47
N ARG A 226 4.90 -1.12 -7.46
CA ARG A 226 5.60 0.14 -7.72
C ARG A 226 4.61 1.31 -7.83
N MET A 227 5.14 2.52 -7.72
CA MET A 227 4.47 3.73 -8.16
C MET A 227 5.20 4.27 -9.40
N ARG A 228 4.45 4.67 -10.44
CA ARG A 228 4.98 4.97 -11.78
C ARG A 228 4.64 6.39 -12.21
N VAL A 229 5.60 7.04 -12.86
CA VAL A 229 5.42 8.36 -13.49
C VAL A 229 6.11 8.36 -14.85
N PRO A 230 5.49 8.89 -15.92
CA PRO A 230 6.14 9.04 -17.22
C PRO A 230 7.41 9.88 -17.11
N ALA A 231 8.55 9.37 -17.63
CA ALA A 231 9.84 10.04 -17.50
C ALA A 231 9.91 11.36 -18.28
N ASN A 232 9.07 11.53 -19.31
CA ASN A 232 8.95 12.78 -20.07
C ASN A 232 8.42 13.96 -19.25
N ARG A 233 7.98 13.72 -18.00
CA ARG A 233 7.61 14.76 -17.03
C ARG A 233 8.81 15.34 -16.28
N LEU A 234 9.98 14.69 -16.36
CA LEU A 234 11.19 15.12 -15.67
C LEU A 234 12.12 15.89 -16.62
N PRO A 235 12.72 17.01 -16.17
CA PRO A 235 13.77 17.67 -16.92
C PRO A 235 15.04 16.81 -16.95
N ALA A 236 16.02 17.21 -17.75
CA ALA A 236 17.33 16.56 -17.84
C ALA A 236 18.06 16.51 -16.48
N ASN A 237 18.01 17.62 -15.74
CA ASN A 237 18.59 17.76 -14.42
C ASN A 237 17.47 17.85 -13.37
N TYR A 238 17.43 16.93 -12.42
CA TYR A 238 16.43 16.91 -11.36
C TYR A 238 16.97 16.26 -10.10
N SER A 239 16.26 16.50 -9.00
CA SER A 239 16.44 15.74 -7.78
C SER A 239 15.13 15.09 -7.36
N VAL A 240 15.26 13.97 -6.65
CA VAL A 240 14.15 13.24 -6.04
C VAL A 240 14.50 13.05 -4.57
N GLN A 241 13.67 13.56 -3.68
CA GLN A 241 13.82 13.36 -2.24
C GLN A 241 12.66 12.51 -1.72
N MET A 242 12.98 11.52 -0.91
CA MET A 242 11.99 10.64 -0.29
C MET A 242 12.45 10.16 1.07
N TRP A 243 11.51 9.66 1.86
CA TRP A 243 11.80 8.89 3.06
C TRP A 243 11.65 7.40 2.76
N ILE A 244 12.65 6.61 3.14
CA ILE A 244 12.66 5.16 2.96
C ILE A 244 12.70 4.46 4.32
N TRP A 245 12.11 3.27 4.36
CA TRP A 245 12.10 2.39 5.52
C TRP A 245 12.29 0.96 5.04
N ASN A 246 13.27 0.26 5.60
CA ASN A 246 13.58 -1.12 5.22
C ASN A 246 13.03 -2.11 6.23
N GLY A 247 11.99 -2.86 5.82
CA GLY A 247 11.47 -4.01 6.56
C GLY A 247 12.15 -5.35 6.24
N MET A 248 12.80 -5.45 5.07
CA MET A 248 13.42 -6.67 4.56
C MET A 248 14.71 -7.00 5.32
N PRO A 249 14.94 -8.27 5.70
CA PRO A 249 16.23 -8.69 6.24
C PRO A 249 17.37 -8.48 5.23
N ASN A 250 18.50 -7.95 5.70
CA ASN A 250 19.67 -7.67 4.86
C ASN A 250 20.28 -8.94 4.24
N ASN A 251 19.95 -10.12 4.76
CA ASN A 251 20.36 -11.43 4.25
C ASN A 251 19.20 -12.23 3.63
N GLY A 252 18.01 -11.64 3.46
CA GLY A 252 16.83 -12.34 2.97
C GLY A 252 16.81 -12.57 1.45
N ARG A 253 17.56 -11.76 0.70
CA ARG A 253 17.67 -11.81 -0.77
C ARG A 253 18.91 -11.05 -1.24
N ASP A 254 19.33 -11.26 -2.48
CA ASP A 254 20.57 -10.69 -3.05
C ASP A 254 20.63 -9.16 -2.94
N ILE A 255 19.53 -8.49 -3.30
CA ILE A 255 19.31 -7.05 -3.12
C ILE A 255 18.15 -6.87 -2.16
N ALA A 256 18.34 -6.13 -1.07
CA ALA A 256 17.31 -5.94 -0.05
C ALA A 256 16.08 -5.21 -0.61
N GLY A 257 16.26 -4.29 -1.57
CA GLY A 257 15.17 -3.79 -2.42
C GLY A 257 15.54 -2.50 -3.16
N TRP A 258 14.95 -2.29 -4.35
CA TRP A 258 15.08 -1.05 -5.12
C TRP A 258 13.94 -0.09 -4.78
N PHE A 259 14.24 1.15 -4.40
CA PHE A 259 13.20 2.16 -4.09
C PHE A 259 13.05 3.23 -5.16
N TYR A 260 14.00 3.35 -6.08
CA TYR A 260 13.93 4.24 -7.22
C TYR A 260 14.53 3.53 -8.44
N SER A 261 13.87 3.64 -9.59
CA SER A 261 14.47 3.29 -10.86
C SER A 261 13.93 4.12 -12.01
N ARG A 262 14.66 4.15 -13.11
CA ARG A 262 14.28 4.86 -14.33
C ARG A 262 14.67 4.05 -15.55
N GLY A 263 13.74 3.85 -16.47
CA GLY A 263 13.97 3.10 -17.70
C GLY A 263 12.66 2.63 -18.34
N ILE A 264 12.75 1.61 -19.19
CA ILE A 264 11.59 0.96 -19.83
C ILE A 264 11.08 -0.13 -18.89
N ASP A 265 9.76 -0.22 -18.71
CA ASP A 265 9.16 -1.28 -17.93
C ASP A 265 9.47 -2.68 -18.48
N ALA A 266 9.61 -3.66 -17.58
CA ALA A 266 10.00 -5.04 -17.87
C ALA A 266 11.31 -5.19 -18.66
N SER A 267 12.22 -4.19 -18.60
CA SER A 267 13.52 -4.25 -19.27
C SER A 267 14.66 -4.53 -18.29
N ALA A 268 15.46 -5.55 -18.62
CA ALA A 268 16.43 -6.13 -17.69
C ALA A 268 17.65 -5.25 -17.39
N THR A 269 18.22 -4.48 -18.34
CA THR A 269 19.52 -3.83 -18.04
C THR A 269 20.01 -2.75 -18.99
N ALA A 270 19.70 -2.75 -20.30
CA ALA A 270 20.49 -1.92 -21.23
C ALA A 270 20.32 -0.39 -21.09
N ARG A 271 19.34 0.09 -20.29
CA ARG A 271 19.04 1.53 -20.10
C ARG A 271 18.42 1.86 -18.75
N SER A 272 18.60 1.01 -17.74
CA SER A 272 18.00 1.20 -16.41
C SER A 272 19.01 1.78 -15.42
N GLU A 273 18.61 2.84 -14.73
CA GLU A 273 19.32 3.37 -13.55
C GLU A 273 18.49 3.04 -12.32
N GLN A 274 19.11 2.55 -11.25
CA GLN A 274 18.37 2.11 -10.05
C GLN A 274 19.10 2.52 -8.79
N VAL A 275 18.35 2.83 -7.73
CA VAL A 275 18.86 3.13 -6.39
C VAL A 275 18.06 2.33 -5.37
N GLY A 276 18.79 1.68 -4.46
CA GLY A 276 18.22 0.68 -3.54
C GLY A 276 19.09 0.45 -2.32
N VAL A 277 18.79 -0.64 -1.61
CA VAL A 277 19.55 -1.13 -0.46
C VAL A 277 20.14 -2.50 -0.80
N GLY A 278 21.44 -2.67 -0.59
CA GLY A 278 22.16 -3.92 -0.81
C GLY A 278 21.72 -5.03 0.15
N GLY A 279 21.84 -6.28 -0.30
CA GLY A 279 21.40 -7.47 0.41
C GLY A 279 22.50 -8.52 0.56
N ALA A 280 22.11 -9.79 0.51
CA ALA A 280 22.98 -10.93 0.77
C ALA A 280 24.14 -11.06 -0.22
N ALA A 281 23.97 -10.60 -1.46
CA ALA A 281 24.99 -10.73 -2.50
C ALA A 281 26.15 -9.75 -2.29
N ALA A 282 25.84 -8.50 -1.96
CA ALA A 282 26.84 -7.46 -1.71
C ALA A 282 26.24 -6.28 -0.93
N HIS A 283 27.09 -5.66 -0.12
CA HIS A 283 26.78 -4.42 0.62
C HIS A 283 25.48 -4.47 1.45
N PRO A 284 25.28 -5.52 2.28
CA PRO A 284 24.05 -5.69 3.05
C PRO A 284 23.74 -4.46 3.89
N GLY A 285 22.52 -3.94 3.75
CA GLY A 285 22.05 -2.79 4.53
C GLY A 285 22.62 -1.44 4.10
N LYS A 286 23.42 -1.35 3.02
CA LYS A 286 23.97 -0.07 2.54
C LYS A 286 23.19 0.42 1.32
N LEU A 287 23.18 1.75 1.13
CA LEU A 287 22.69 2.30 -0.14
C LEU A 287 23.52 1.74 -1.29
N ILE A 288 22.85 1.42 -2.40
CA ILE A 288 23.48 1.03 -3.65
C ILE A 288 22.84 1.77 -4.83
N ALA A 289 23.61 2.00 -5.88
CA ALA A 289 23.13 2.53 -7.14
C ALA A 289 23.69 1.67 -8.29
N GLN A 290 22.83 1.35 -9.25
CA GLN A 290 23.19 0.61 -10.45
C GLN A 290 23.17 1.54 -11.66
N ALA A 291 24.29 1.59 -12.39
CA ALA A 291 24.42 2.32 -13.65
C ALA A 291 23.86 1.50 -14.83
N THR A 292 23.74 2.15 -16.00
CA THR A 292 23.16 1.57 -17.21
C THR A 292 24.00 0.43 -17.81
N ASP A 293 25.27 0.30 -17.42
CA ASP A 293 26.15 -0.82 -17.78
C ASP A 293 26.05 -1.99 -16.80
N GLY A 294 25.21 -1.87 -15.75
CA GLY A 294 25.04 -2.87 -14.70
C GLY A 294 26.02 -2.75 -13.53
N ALA A 295 26.97 -1.81 -13.58
CA ALA A 295 27.89 -1.60 -12.47
C ALA A 295 27.15 -1.13 -11.20
N ILE A 296 27.45 -1.75 -10.06
CA ILE A 296 26.90 -1.38 -8.75
C ILE A 296 27.92 -0.55 -7.99
N HIS A 297 27.49 0.63 -7.54
CA HIS A 297 28.21 1.50 -6.63
C HIS A 297 27.54 1.47 -5.27
N ALA A 298 28.30 1.37 -4.19
CA ALA A 298 27.77 1.28 -2.83
C ALA A 298 28.17 2.48 -1.98
N GLY A 299 27.26 2.87 -1.10
CA GLY A 299 27.51 3.84 -0.04
C GLY A 299 28.40 3.26 1.05
N ARG A 300 28.78 4.13 1.99
CA ARG A 300 29.64 3.80 3.12
C ARG A 300 28.82 3.40 4.34
N THR A 301 27.68 4.06 4.53
CA THR A 301 26.84 4.00 5.72
C THR A 301 25.92 2.78 5.71
N GLU A 302 25.91 2.04 6.80
CA GLU A 302 24.95 0.96 7.04
C GLU A 302 23.64 1.54 7.60
N LEU A 303 22.53 1.12 7.02
CA LEU A 303 21.18 1.52 7.39
C LEU A 303 20.59 0.46 8.33
N ASP A 304 20.23 0.89 9.53
CA ASP A 304 19.49 0.03 10.45
C ASP A 304 18.11 -0.29 9.86
N ARG A 305 17.71 -1.55 9.98
CA ARG A 305 16.34 -1.94 9.66
C ARG A 305 15.35 -1.23 10.57
N TRP A 306 14.15 -1.05 10.04
CA TRP A 306 13.01 -0.45 10.74
C TRP A 306 13.18 1.02 11.16
N LYS A 307 14.19 1.72 10.63
CA LYS A 307 14.35 3.17 10.78
C LYS A 307 14.02 3.89 9.48
N TRP A 308 13.48 5.09 9.63
CA TRP A 308 13.23 6.00 8.52
C TRP A 308 14.49 6.78 8.17
N TYR A 309 14.84 6.80 6.88
CA TYR A 309 15.96 7.57 6.35
C TYR A 309 15.49 8.48 5.22
N ARG A 310 15.94 9.74 5.22
CA ARG A 310 15.73 10.64 4.09
C ARG A 310 16.83 10.41 3.06
N VAL A 311 16.45 10.12 1.82
CA VAL A 311 17.38 9.95 0.70
C VAL A 311 17.09 11.01 -0.35
N THR A 312 18.13 11.61 -0.90
CA THR A 312 18.04 12.50 -2.06
C THR A 312 18.85 11.91 -3.20
N ILE A 313 18.23 11.74 -4.36
CA ILE A 313 18.87 11.32 -5.60
C ILE A 313 19.00 12.57 -6.47
N GLU A 314 20.22 12.92 -6.86
CA GLU A 314 20.50 14.01 -7.79
C GLU A 314 20.94 13.41 -9.12
N ARG A 315 20.23 13.74 -10.20
CA ARG A 315 20.56 13.31 -11.56
C ARG A 315 20.83 14.53 -12.41
N THR A 316 22.05 14.66 -12.90
CA THR A 316 22.41 15.61 -13.97
C THR A 316 22.36 14.90 -15.33
N ASP A 317 22.92 15.43 -16.41
CA ASP A 317 23.07 14.70 -17.69
C ASP A 317 24.09 13.54 -17.63
N ASN A 318 25.14 13.68 -16.83
CA ASN A 318 26.30 12.78 -16.83
C ASN A 318 26.64 12.16 -15.46
N GLN A 319 25.87 12.50 -14.42
CA GLN A 319 26.15 12.05 -13.06
C GLN A 319 24.87 11.67 -12.32
N LEU A 320 24.96 10.63 -11.51
CA LEU A 320 24.01 10.30 -10.46
C LEU A 320 24.71 10.39 -9.11
N ALA A 321 24.11 11.11 -8.16
CA ALA A 321 24.55 11.16 -6.79
C ALA A 321 23.42 10.77 -5.84
N VAL A 322 23.75 10.06 -4.76
CA VAL A 322 22.80 9.66 -3.72
C VAL A 322 23.28 10.20 -2.38
N LEU A 323 22.45 11.00 -1.73
CA LEU A 323 22.71 11.63 -0.44
C LEU A 323 21.82 11.00 0.63
N LEU A 324 22.35 10.88 1.85
CA LEU A 324 21.66 10.35 3.01
C LEU A 324 21.52 11.43 4.08
N GLY A 325 20.28 11.69 4.53
CA GLY A 325 19.97 12.72 5.52
C GLY A 325 20.21 14.15 4.98
N ASP A 326 20.81 15.00 5.83
CA ASP A 326 21.22 16.38 5.52
C ASP A 326 22.73 16.48 5.18
N GLN A 327 23.39 15.36 4.85
CA GLN A 327 24.82 15.35 4.54
C GLN A 327 25.10 16.07 3.21
N SER A 328 26.14 16.91 3.18
CA SER A 328 26.58 17.62 1.96
C SER A 328 27.41 16.74 1.02
N GLU A 329 28.10 15.74 1.56
CA GLU A 329 28.83 14.77 0.75
C GLU A 329 27.90 13.60 0.39
N PRO A 330 27.77 13.24 -0.90
CA PRO A 330 26.96 12.08 -1.27
C PRO A 330 27.58 10.78 -0.76
N GLU A 331 26.72 9.82 -0.42
CA GLU A 331 27.10 8.44 -0.13
C GLU A 331 27.60 7.73 -1.39
N ILE A 332 27.00 8.04 -2.54
CA ILE A 332 27.35 7.47 -3.84
C ILE A 332 27.47 8.60 -4.85
N ARG A 333 28.52 8.58 -5.65
CA ARG A 333 28.67 9.39 -6.85
C ARG A 333 29.15 8.50 -7.99
N MET A 334 28.39 8.45 -9.08
CA MET A 334 28.73 7.65 -10.25
C MET A 334 28.49 8.43 -11.53
N SER A 335 29.35 8.19 -12.52
CA SER A 335 29.13 8.67 -13.88
C SER A 335 28.04 7.82 -14.52
N VAL A 336 27.17 8.47 -15.28
CA VAL A 336 26.08 7.83 -16.01
C VAL A 336 26.11 8.35 -17.43
N GLN A 337 25.87 7.46 -18.39
CA GLN A 337 25.83 7.88 -19.78
C GLN A 337 24.59 8.75 -20.02
N PRO A 338 24.69 9.83 -20.83
CA PRO A 338 23.53 10.57 -21.29
C PRO A 338 22.75 9.68 -22.27
N VAL A 339 21.92 8.78 -21.74
CA VAL A 339 21.05 7.95 -22.54
C VAL A 339 19.73 8.70 -22.70
N ALA A 340 19.42 9.10 -23.93
CA ALA A 340 18.09 9.59 -24.25
C ALA A 340 17.07 8.49 -23.93
N LEU A 341 16.21 8.77 -22.95
CA LEU A 341 15.14 7.86 -22.61
C LEU A 341 14.14 7.80 -23.76
N PRO A 342 13.68 6.60 -24.14
CA PRO A 342 12.55 6.45 -25.05
C PRO A 342 11.30 7.19 -24.55
N ALA A 343 10.37 7.47 -25.46
CA ALA A 343 9.15 8.20 -25.15
C ALA A 343 8.24 7.46 -24.15
N ASP A 344 8.36 6.13 -24.08
CA ASP A 344 7.65 5.22 -23.18
C ASP A 344 8.43 4.90 -21.89
N ALA A 345 9.55 5.58 -21.63
CA ALA A 345 10.28 5.40 -20.39
C ALA A 345 9.52 6.00 -19.18
N GLU A 346 9.75 5.39 -18.03
CA GLU A 346 9.12 5.76 -16.76
C GLU A 346 10.15 5.89 -15.64
N VAL A 347 9.72 6.55 -14.58
CA VAL A 347 10.34 6.50 -13.26
C VAL A 347 9.44 5.69 -12.34
N PHE A 348 10.07 4.75 -11.64
CA PHE A 348 9.45 3.87 -10.69
C PHE A 348 9.93 4.19 -9.28
N PHE A 349 9.01 4.12 -8.34
CA PHE A 349 9.27 4.16 -6.91
C PHE A 349 8.82 2.84 -6.30
N GLY A 350 9.58 2.33 -5.32
CA GLY A 350 9.30 1.04 -4.69
C GLY A 350 9.78 -0.19 -5.46
N GLY A 351 10.42 -0.02 -6.63
CA GLY A 351 10.97 -1.15 -7.37
C GLY A 351 11.88 -0.82 -8.54
N SER A 352 12.32 -1.88 -9.21
CA SER A 352 13.19 -1.85 -10.38
C SER A 352 12.40 -1.75 -11.69
N THR A 353 13.10 -1.51 -12.79
CA THR A 353 12.50 -1.53 -14.14
C THR A 353 12.13 -2.96 -14.58
N ASP A 354 12.84 -3.97 -14.06
CA ASP A 354 12.67 -5.38 -14.42
C ASP A 354 11.80 -6.19 -13.45
N ASN A 355 11.17 -5.53 -12.47
CA ASN A 355 10.37 -6.14 -11.40
C ASN A 355 11.12 -7.13 -10.49
N ARG A 356 12.46 -7.16 -10.53
CA ARG A 356 13.27 -7.95 -9.61
C ARG A 356 13.64 -7.14 -8.38
N PHE A 357 13.45 -7.74 -7.21
CA PHE A 357 13.79 -7.12 -5.93
C PHE A 357 13.04 -5.79 -5.67
N ASN A 358 11.78 -5.69 -6.12
CA ASN A 358 10.86 -4.66 -5.65
C ASN A 358 10.69 -4.77 -4.13
N TRP A 359 10.46 -3.63 -3.47
CA TRP A 359 10.20 -3.58 -2.03
C TRP A 359 8.98 -4.40 -1.67
#